data_AF-A0A7C9J8X2-F1
#
_entry.id   AF-A0A7C9J8X2-F1
#
_cell.length_a   1.000
_cell.length_b   1.000
_cell.length_c   1.000
_cell.angle_alpha   90.00
_cell.angle_beta   90.00
_cell.angle_gamma   90.00
#
_symmetry.space_group_name_H-M   'P 1'
#
loop_
_entity.id
_entity.type
_entity.pdbx_description
1 polymer ?
#
loop_
_entity_poly.entity_id
_entity_poly.type
_entity_poly.pdbx_seq_one_letter_code
_entity_poly.pdbx_strand_id
1 'polypeptide(L)'
;MLAYDGKTHVDVIGYRRIAKRGKEISDIFRSVYGDAAMMTTVRPVFASQVVQNYVAQLGLAFIDAVYGPSSRYFYAFAGAPYFNLGSLQQVDGLSVDAVLQALDDSVTALPKQAYFEKNVAFASWYGLPFFAYEAGADTFGPGSIAAKKAASFDPRMLDLCKRYLSTWYAGGGQMLMWYTAGASNWDTQYGTWGLTTDLALTDTPKTQCIDQTRSGLLPPVKARNQVPGSFDALAYVENFEPYAERSKDQIRYLHPESSVDYLIYAPQAGSYGLVITAEAGRSGNLIDVMVNSKTVAPAFELRAGGFGVQLDNSPIAINLSQGFSTLRIKTKVENGGFGLTRFTVR
;
A
#
# COMPACT_ATOMS: atom_id res chain seq x y z
N MET A 1 19.85 -13.88 13.94
CA MET A 1 19.64 -15.23 13.36
C MET A 1 18.35 -15.20 12.54
N LEU A 2 18.26 -15.88 11.38
CA LEU A 2 17.05 -15.83 10.51
C LEU A 2 15.80 -16.45 11.17
N ALA A 3 15.97 -17.45 12.04
CA ALA A 3 14.91 -18.05 12.84
C ALA A 3 14.77 -17.37 14.21
N TYR A 4 14.68 -16.03 14.24
CA TYR A 4 14.67 -15.25 15.50
C TYR A 4 13.46 -15.53 16.41
N ASP A 5 12.37 -16.01 15.83
CA ASP A 5 11.10 -16.34 16.48
C ASP A 5 10.83 -17.86 16.50
N GLY A 6 11.87 -18.68 16.31
CA GLY A 6 11.77 -20.14 16.27
C GLY A 6 11.16 -20.72 14.99
N LYS A 7 10.69 -19.90 14.04
CA LYS A 7 10.15 -20.39 12.77
C LYS A 7 11.27 -20.83 11.82
N THR A 8 11.21 -22.07 11.36
CA THR A 8 12.26 -22.71 10.54
C THR A 8 11.80 -23.15 9.14
N HIS A 9 10.52 -22.95 8.79
CA HIS A 9 10.00 -23.30 7.47
C HIS A 9 10.82 -22.63 6.35
N VAL A 10 11.16 -23.38 5.30
CA VAL A 10 12.11 -22.95 4.27
C VAL A 10 11.71 -21.64 3.60
N ASP A 11 10.43 -21.45 3.28
CA ASP A 11 9.93 -20.21 2.66
C ASP A 11 10.07 -19.01 3.59
N VAL A 12 9.77 -19.19 4.89
CA VAL A 12 9.91 -18.12 5.89
C VAL A 12 11.37 -17.68 5.98
N ILE A 13 12.29 -18.65 6.03
CA ILE A 13 13.74 -18.38 6.05
C ILE A 13 14.18 -17.72 4.73
N GLY A 14 13.65 -18.17 3.59
CA GLY A 14 13.93 -17.62 2.27
C GLY A 14 13.58 -16.14 2.16
N TYR A 15 12.34 -15.76 2.52
CA TYR A 15 11.89 -14.37 2.45
C TYR A 15 12.65 -13.46 3.44
N ARG A 16 12.98 -13.96 4.63
CA ARG A 16 13.86 -13.23 5.58
C ARG A 16 15.27 -13.04 5.03
N ARG A 17 15.80 -14.03 4.31
CA ARG A 17 17.13 -13.93 3.67
C ARG A 17 17.16 -12.84 2.60
N ILE A 18 16.09 -12.66 1.83
CA ILE A 18 15.97 -11.57 0.85
C ILE A 18 16.08 -10.21 1.56
N ALA A 19 15.31 -10.02 2.64
CA ALA A 19 15.38 -8.78 3.43
C ALA A 19 16.76 -8.57 4.07
N LYS A 20 17.36 -9.62 4.65
CA LYS A 20 18.73 -9.59 5.19
C LYS A 20 19.72 -9.14 4.12
N ARG A 21 19.60 -9.66 2.89
CA ARG A 21 20.50 -9.30 1.81
C ARG A 21 20.31 -7.85 1.36
N GLY A 22 19.08 -7.36 1.30
CA GLY A 22 18.79 -5.95 1.05
C GLY A 22 19.43 -5.02 2.10
N LYS A 23 19.35 -5.41 3.39
CA LYS A 23 20.00 -4.70 4.48
C LYS A 23 21.53 -4.69 4.34
N GLU A 24 22.14 -5.83 4.02
CA GLU A 24 23.59 -5.92 3.79
C GLU A 24 24.05 -5.03 2.63
N ILE A 25 23.27 -4.95 1.54
CA ILE A 25 23.54 -4.04 0.43
C ILE A 25 23.48 -2.58 0.91
N SER A 26 22.47 -2.22 1.70
CA SER A 26 22.37 -0.89 2.33
C SER A 26 23.61 -0.55 3.16
N ASP A 27 24.11 -1.49 3.97
CA ASP A 27 25.31 -1.29 4.77
C ASP A 27 26.58 -1.13 3.91
N ILE A 28 26.71 -1.90 2.83
CA ILE A 28 27.84 -1.77 1.90
C ILE A 28 27.87 -0.35 1.31
N PHE A 29 26.75 0.13 0.78
CA PHE A 29 26.67 1.50 0.27
C PHE A 29 26.96 2.53 1.38
N ARG A 30 26.45 2.30 2.59
CA ARG A 30 26.71 3.17 3.75
C ARG A 30 28.19 3.21 4.13
N SER A 31 28.91 2.10 3.99
CA SER A 31 30.35 2.05 4.27
C SER A 31 31.20 2.84 3.26
N VAL A 32 30.69 3.02 2.03
CA VAL A 32 31.37 3.74 0.95
C VAL A 32 31.00 5.22 0.94
N TYR A 33 29.70 5.53 1.05
CA TYR A 33 29.17 6.89 0.90
C TYR A 33 28.98 7.61 2.25
N GLY A 34 29.05 6.90 3.37
CA GLY A 34 28.75 7.43 4.70
C GLY A 34 27.24 7.51 4.99
N ASP A 35 26.89 7.62 6.28
CA ASP A 35 25.51 7.60 6.76
C ASP A 35 24.67 8.77 6.20
N ALA A 36 25.27 9.96 6.08
CA ALA A 36 24.60 11.17 5.62
C ALA A 36 24.14 11.13 4.15
N ALA A 37 24.80 10.31 3.31
CA ALA A 37 24.45 10.12 1.91
C ALA A 37 23.36 9.06 1.71
N MET A 38 23.07 8.25 2.72
CA MET A 38 22.01 7.26 2.68
C MET A 38 20.66 7.93 2.83
N MET A 39 19.65 7.39 2.14
CA MET A 39 18.29 7.93 2.05
C MET A 39 18.18 9.29 1.35
N THR A 40 19.29 9.91 0.95
CA THR A 40 19.35 11.16 0.20
C THR A 40 19.88 10.90 -1.21
N THR A 41 21.15 10.50 -1.33
CA THR A 41 21.83 10.16 -2.59
C THR A 41 21.67 8.68 -2.93
N VAL A 42 21.94 7.79 -1.97
CA VAL A 42 21.72 6.35 -2.15
C VAL A 42 20.44 5.93 -1.45
N ARG A 43 19.48 5.41 -2.21
CA ARG A 43 18.14 5.05 -1.73
C ARG A 43 17.85 3.56 -1.98
N PRO A 44 18.27 2.66 -1.08
CA PRO A 44 17.90 1.24 -1.20
C PRO A 44 16.37 1.09 -1.11
N VAL A 45 15.75 0.40 -2.06
CA VAL A 45 14.30 0.16 -2.08
C VAL A 45 14.04 -1.33 -1.84
N PHE A 46 13.15 -1.64 -0.90
CA PHE A 46 12.72 -3.02 -0.66
C PHE A 46 11.52 -3.35 -1.54
N ALA A 47 11.77 -4.07 -2.63
CA ALA A 47 10.76 -4.43 -3.63
C ALA A 47 10.15 -5.82 -3.35
N SER A 48 8.84 -5.94 -3.59
CA SER A 48 8.10 -7.21 -3.53
C SER A 48 6.97 -7.23 -4.55
N GLN A 49 6.35 -8.38 -4.75
CA GLN A 49 5.11 -8.50 -5.51
C GLN A 49 3.98 -7.73 -4.82
N VAL A 50 3.30 -6.85 -5.58
CA VAL A 50 2.30 -5.90 -5.05
C VAL A 50 1.07 -6.61 -4.46
N VAL A 51 0.78 -7.83 -4.92
CA VAL A 51 -0.34 -8.67 -4.45
C VAL A 51 0.04 -9.68 -3.38
N GLN A 52 1.32 -9.71 -2.95
CA GLN A 52 1.86 -10.70 -2.00
C GLN A 52 2.51 -10.03 -0.79
N ASN A 53 1.76 -9.18 -0.07
CA ASN A 53 2.28 -8.43 1.07
C ASN A 53 2.88 -9.31 2.17
N TYR A 54 2.45 -10.57 2.30
CA TYR A 54 2.99 -11.51 3.28
C TYR A 54 4.50 -11.73 3.12
N VAL A 55 4.99 -11.79 1.88
CA VAL A 55 6.43 -11.93 1.59
C VAL A 55 7.21 -10.75 2.16
N ALA A 56 6.74 -9.54 1.87
CA ALA A 56 7.35 -8.32 2.38
C ALA A 56 7.25 -8.24 3.91
N GLN A 57 6.13 -8.66 4.49
CA GLN A 57 5.88 -8.66 5.93
C GLN A 57 6.86 -9.56 6.68
N LEU A 58 7.11 -10.78 6.20
CA LEU A 58 8.12 -11.65 6.80
C LEU A 58 9.52 -11.03 6.78
N GLY A 59 9.84 -10.32 5.71
CA GLY A 59 11.11 -9.63 5.53
C GLY A 59 11.29 -8.45 6.49
N LEU A 60 10.41 -7.46 6.43
CA LEU A 60 10.53 -6.24 7.23
C LEU A 60 10.31 -6.49 8.73
N ALA A 61 9.40 -7.39 9.12
CA ALA A 61 9.23 -7.75 10.53
C ALA A 61 10.51 -8.38 11.12
N PHE A 62 11.22 -9.20 10.32
CA PHE A 62 12.50 -9.74 10.71
C PHE A 62 13.57 -8.65 10.83
N ILE A 63 13.62 -7.69 9.90
CA ILE A 63 14.57 -6.59 9.96
C ILE A 63 14.34 -5.75 11.23
N ASP A 64 13.10 -5.34 11.48
CA ASP A 64 12.72 -4.58 12.68
C ASP A 64 13.12 -5.32 13.96
N ALA A 65 12.78 -6.60 14.06
CA ALA A 65 13.00 -7.39 15.27
C ALA A 65 14.49 -7.67 15.56
N VAL A 66 15.33 -7.80 14.53
CA VAL A 66 16.72 -8.27 14.69
C VAL A 66 17.74 -7.15 14.51
N TYR A 67 17.44 -6.15 13.70
CA TYR A 67 18.39 -5.10 13.31
C TYR A 67 17.88 -3.67 13.62
N GLY A 68 16.68 -3.53 14.18
CA GLY A 68 16.03 -2.25 14.41
C GLY A 68 15.29 -1.73 13.18
N PRO A 69 14.77 -0.49 13.23
CA PRO A 69 13.79 0.01 12.27
C PRO A 69 14.20 -0.15 10.81
N SER A 70 13.33 -0.76 10.00
CA SER A 70 13.55 -1.01 8.58
C SER A 70 13.86 0.25 7.79
N SER A 71 13.28 1.39 8.18
CA SER A 71 13.56 2.72 7.60
C SER A 71 15.01 3.20 7.74
N ARG A 72 15.82 2.58 8.62
CA ARG A 72 17.26 2.80 8.65
C ARG A 72 17.95 2.24 7.40
N TYR A 73 17.45 1.13 6.88
CA TYR A 73 18.10 0.34 5.83
C TYR A 73 17.46 0.55 4.46
N PHE A 74 16.17 0.84 4.43
CA PHE A 74 15.40 1.02 3.20
C PHE A 74 14.77 2.40 3.15
N TYR A 75 14.82 3.01 1.98
CA TYR A 75 14.20 4.30 1.68
C TYR A 75 12.71 4.18 1.42
N ALA A 76 12.30 3.08 0.78
CA ALA A 76 10.92 2.83 0.37
C ALA A 76 10.62 1.34 0.35
N PHE A 77 9.34 1.01 0.49
CA PHE A 77 8.77 -0.27 0.05
C PHE A 77 8.21 -0.10 -1.36
N ALA A 78 8.37 -1.08 -2.24
CA ALA A 78 7.89 -0.97 -3.61
C ALA A 78 7.18 -2.20 -4.16
N GLY A 79 6.17 -1.96 -4.99
CA GLY A 79 5.42 -2.95 -5.77
C GLY A 79 5.45 -2.65 -7.27
N ALA A 80 4.75 -3.47 -8.06
CA ALA A 80 4.62 -3.34 -9.52
C ALA A 80 3.14 -3.28 -9.93
N PRO A 81 2.50 -2.09 -9.96
CA PRO A 81 1.07 -1.96 -10.24
C PRO A 81 0.78 -1.77 -11.74
N TYR A 82 0.98 -2.79 -12.57
CA TYR A 82 0.59 -2.73 -13.98
C TYR A 82 -0.93 -2.68 -14.17
N PHE A 83 -1.40 -2.01 -15.23
CA PHE A 83 -2.76 -2.17 -15.74
C PHE A 83 -2.71 -2.98 -17.05
N ASN A 84 -3.60 -3.95 -17.21
CA ASN A 84 -3.49 -4.98 -18.25
C ASN A 84 -4.84 -5.46 -18.77
N LEU A 85 -4.82 -6.45 -19.66
CA LEU A 85 -6.01 -7.01 -20.30
C LEU A 85 -6.66 -8.17 -19.50
N GLY A 86 -6.13 -8.51 -18.31
CA GLY A 86 -6.60 -9.64 -17.52
C GLY A 86 -6.59 -10.96 -18.30
N SER A 87 -7.73 -11.65 -18.34
CA SER A 87 -7.89 -12.89 -19.12
C SER A 87 -7.80 -12.70 -20.63
N LEU A 88 -7.90 -11.46 -21.13
CA LEU A 88 -7.82 -11.14 -22.56
C LEU A 88 -6.38 -11.00 -23.08
N GLN A 89 -5.36 -11.07 -22.22
CA GLN A 89 -3.92 -11.00 -22.60
C GLN A 89 -3.55 -12.00 -23.71
N GLN A 90 -4.20 -13.17 -23.73
CA GLN A 90 -3.87 -14.28 -24.61
C GLN A 90 -4.89 -14.46 -25.77
N VAL A 91 -5.90 -13.59 -25.86
CA VAL A 91 -7.03 -13.76 -26.78
C VAL A 91 -6.73 -13.13 -28.14
N ASP A 92 -6.97 -13.90 -29.20
CA ASP A 92 -6.92 -13.43 -30.60
C ASP A 92 -8.24 -12.81 -31.06
N GLY A 93 -8.17 -11.99 -32.10
CA GLY A 93 -9.34 -11.34 -32.72
C GLY A 93 -9.91 -10.16 -31.93
N LEU A 94 -9.19 -9.63 -30.94
CA LEU A 94 -9.59 -8.41 -30.24
C LEU A 94 -9.50 -7.20 -31.18
N SER A 95 -10.50 -6.34 -31.14
CA SER A 95 -10.42 -5.01 -31.75
C SER A 95 -9.58 -4.06 -30.88
N VAL A 96 -9.15 -2.93 -31.46
CA VAL A 96 -8.50 -1.85 -30.70
C VAL A 96 -9.39 -1.37 -29.55
N ASP A 97 -10.70 -1.23 -29.78
CA ASP A 97 -11.67 -0.82 -28.77
C ASP A 97 -11.77 -1.82 -27.62
N ALA A 98 -11.76 -3.13 -27.93
CA ALA A 98 -11.79 -4.17 -26.90
C ALA A 98 -10.52 -4.14 -26.03
N VAL A 99 -9.35 -3.88 -26.62
CA VAL A 99 -8.10 -3.72 -25.88
C VAL A 99 -8.17 -2.50 -24.96
N LEU A 100 -8.59 -1.34 -25.48
CA LEU A 100 -8.69 -0.11 -24.69
C LEU A 100 -9.72 -0.22 -23.56
N GLN A 101 -10.86 -0.85 -23.81
CA GLN A 101 -11.86 -1.09 -22.77
C GLN A 101 -11.32 -2.00 -21.67
N ALA A 102 -10.60 -3.08 -22.01
CA ALA A 102 -10.00 -3.97 -21.02
C ALA A 102 -8.96 -3.26 -20.14
N LEU A 103 -8.12 -2.42 -20.74
CA LEU A 103 -7.18 -1.59 -20.00
C LEU A 103 -7.91 -0.55 -19.12
N ASP A 104 -9.02 0.02 -19.61
CA ASP A 104 -9.86 0.95 -18.87
C ASP A 104 -10.45 0.30 -17.60
N ASP A 105 -11.01 -0.89 -17.76
CA ASP A 105 -11.55 -1.72 -16.68
C ASP A 105 -10.46 -2.07 -15.66
N SER A 106 -9.25 -2.40 -16.12
CA SER A 106 -8.11 -2.69 -15.26
C SER A 106 -7.71 -1.48 -14.41
N VAL A 107 -7.62 -0.27 -15.00
CA VAL A 107 -7.33 0.96 -14.23
C VAL A 107 -8.43 1.24 -13.20
N THR A 108 -9.69 0.96 -13.52
CA THR A 108 -10.82 1.11 -12.59
C THR A 108 -10.72 0.14 -11.41
N ALA A 109 -10.32 -1.10 -11.66
CA ALA A 109 -10.19 -2.13 -10.62
C ALA A 109 -8.85 -2.07 -9.85
N LEU A 110 -7.87 -1.34 -10.37
CA LEU A 110 -6.48 -1.35 -9.92
C LEU A 110 -6.29 -1.12 -8.41
N PRO A 111 -6.94 -0.14 -7.74
CA PRO A 111 -6.73 0.07 -6.31
C PRO A 111 -7.01 -1.17 -5.46
N LYS A 112 -8.02 -1.96 -5.85
CA LYS A 112 -8.38 -3.21 -5.17
C LYS A 112 -7.54 -4.38 -5.64
N GLN A 113 -7.31 -4.50 -6.95
CA GLN A 113 -6.54 -5.61 -7.53
C GLN A 113 -5.08 -5.61 -7.08
N ALA A 114 -4.47 -4.43 -6.95
CA ALA A 114 -3.10 -4.25 -6.50
C ALA A 114 -3.00 -3.87 -5.01
N TYR A 115 -4.07 -4.03 -4.23
CA TYR A 115 -4.12 -3.78 -2.78
C TYR A 115 -3.45 -2.46 -2.36
N PHE A 116 -3.79 -1.34 -3.00
CA PHE A 116 -3.13 -0.06 -2.73
C PHE A 116 -3.22 0.33 -1.26
N GLU A 117 -4.41 0.23 -0.67
CA GLU A 117 -4.61 0.59 0.74
C GLU A 117 -3.76 -0.29 1.66
N LYS A 118 -3.79 -1.62 1.45
CA LYS A 118 -2.95 -2.54 2.22
C LYS A 118 -1.46 -2.28 2.08
N ASN A 119 -0.99 -1.95 0.87
CA ASN A 119 0.42 -1.67 0.63
C ASN A 119 0.86 -0.34 1.26
N VAL A 120 0.02 0.70 1.21
CA VAL A 120 0.31 1.98 1.89
C VAL A 120 0.29 1.80 3.41
N ALA A 121 -0.69 1.06 3.96
CA ALA A 121 -0.74 0.74 5.38
C ALA A 121 0.48 -0.08 5.84
N PHE A 122 0.89 -1.04 5.03
CA PHE A 122 2.10 -1.81 5.26
C PHE A 122 3.35 -0.94 5.24
N ALA A 123 3.51 -0.09 4.22
CA ALA A 123 4.68 0.79 4.10
C ALA A 123 4.76 1.78 5.28
N SER A 124 3.64 2.46 5.60
CA SER A 124 3.59 3.43 6.70
C SER A 124 3.81 2.78 8.07
N TRP A 125 3.40 1.52 8.26
CA TRP A 125 3.70 0.76 9.48
C TRP A 125 5.21 0.71 9.77
N TYR A 126 6.04 0.56 8.74
CA TYR A 126 7.51 0.53 8.84
C TYR A 126 8.17 1.90 8.63
N GLY A 127 7.37 2.98 8.55
CA GLY A 127 7.88 4.33 8.28
C GLY A 127 8.48 4.48 6.88
N LEU A 128 7.97 3.74 5.90
CA LEU A 128 8.41 3.76 4.51
C LEU A 128 7.34 4.37 3.60
N PRO A 129 7.70 5.14 2.56
CA PRO A 129 6.81 5.45 1.45
C PRO A 129 6.57 4.20 0.57
N PHE A 130 5.44 4.19 -0.13
CA PHE A 130 5.08 3.14 -1.09
C PHE A 130 5.37 3.59 -2.53
N PHE A 131 6.33 2.93 -3.17
CA PHE A 131 6.79 3.22 -4.53
C PHE A 131 6.30 2.15 -5.52
N ALA A 132 6.34 2.48 -6.81
CA ALA A 132 6.23 1.52 -7.89
C ALA A 132 7.60 1.35 -8.56
N TYR A 133 8.27 0.21 -8.35
CA TYR A 133 9.59 -0.05 -8.95
C TYR A 133 9.53 -0.32 -10.45
N GLU A 134 8.35 -0.72 -10.91
CA GLU A 134 7.96 -0.79 -12.31
C GLU A 134 6.45 -0.58 -12.43
N ALA A 135 6.00 -0.13 -13.58
CA ALA A 135 4.61 0.25 -13.83
C ALA A 135 4.38 0.45 -15.32
N GLY A 136 3.11 0.53 -15.70
CA GLY A 136 2.67 0.95 -17.03
C GLY A 136 1.61 0.05 -17.64
N ALA A 137 1.39 0.25 -18.93
CA ALA A 137 0.48 -0.56 -19.73
C ALA A 137 1.11 -1.92 -20.02
N ASP A 138 0.54 -2.99 -19.45
CA ASP A 138 0.97 -4.36 -19.69
C ASP A 138 0.02 -5.06 -20.67
N THR A 139 0.48 -5.17 -21.92
CA THR A 139 -0.22 -5.83 -23.02
C THR A 139 0.41 -7.16 -23.41
N PHE A 140 1.12 -7.80 -22.48
CA PHE A 140 1.78 -9.09 -22.66
C PHE A 140 0.90 -10.18 -23.32
N GLY A 141 1.54 -11.13 -23.98
CA GLY A 141 0.93 -12.31 -24.57
C GLY A 141 0.78 -12.23 -26.10
N PRO A 142 0.71 -13.40 -26.77
CA PRO A 142 0.72 -13.55 -28.21
C PRO A 142 -0.59 -13.13 -28.89
N GLY A 143 -1.69 -13.03 -28.15
CA GLY A 143 -3.00 -12.71 -28.70
C GLY A 143 -3.10 -11.27 -29.19
N SER A 144 -3.68 -11.06 -30.38
CA SER A 144 -4.07 -9.74 -30.91
C SER A 144 -2.96 -8.66 -30.92
N ILE A 145 -1.70 -9.03 -31.19
CA ILE A 145 -0.53 -8.12 -31.14
C ILE A 145 -0.78 -6.81 -31.91
N ALA A 146 -1.31 -6.89 -33.14
CA ALA A 146 -1.59 -5.72 -33.96
C ALA A 146 -2.59 -4.76 -33.30
N ALA A 147 -3.64 -5.28 -32.68
CA ALA A 147 -4.64 -4.47 -31.98
C ALA A 147 -4.06 -3.83 -30.70
N LYS A 148 -3.23 -4.56 -29.96
CA LYS A 148 -2.53 -4.04 -28.77
C LYS A 148 -1.55 -2.92 -29.09
N LYS A 149 -0.80 -3.08 -30.20
CA LYS A 149 0.07 -2.02 -30.73
C LYS A 149 -0.75 -0.80 -31.14
N ALA A 150 -1.81 -0.99 -31.93
CA ALA A 150 -2.67 0.11 -32.37
C ALA A 150 -3.33 0.83 -31.18
N ALA A 151 -3.82 0.11 -30.18
CA ALA A 151 -4.34 0.69 -28.93
C ALA A 151 -3.30 1.53 -28.18
N SER A 152 -2.02 1.14 -28.22
CA SER A 152 -0.94 1.88 -27.56
C SER A 152 -0.59 3.20 -28.26
N PHE A 153 -0.95 3.35 -29.54
CA PHE A 153 -0.86 4.59 -30.30
C PHE A 153 -2.17 5.39 -30.34
N ASP A 154 -3.29 4.78 -29.96
CA ASP A 154 -4.60 5.43 -29.96
C ASP A 154 -4.61 6.64 -28.98
N PRO A 155 -5.14 7.80 -29.37
CA PRO A 155 -5.21 8.97 -28.50
C PRO A 155 -5.88 8.70 -27.14
N ARG A 156 -6.83 7.76 -27.06
CA ARG A 156 -7.48 7.38 -25.79
C ARG A 156 -6.52 6.80 -24.76
N MET A 157 -5.36 6.29 -25.18
CA MET A 157 -4.30 5.82 -24.28
C MET A 157 -3.72 6.95 -23.42
N LEU A 158 -3.74 8.20 -23.89
CA LEU A 158 -3.30 9.36 -23.10
C LEU A 158 -4.17 9.52 -21.85
N ASP A 159 -5.50 9.57 -22.04
CA ASP A 159 -6.43 9.75 -20.94
C ASP A 159 -6.41 8.57 -19.97
N LEU A 160 -6.29 7.35 -20.51
CA LEU A 160 -6.13 6.14 -19.72
C LEU A 160 -4.87 6.16 -18.85
N CYS A 161 -3.73 6.54 -19.44
CA CYS A 161 -2.47 6.68 -18.72
C CYS A 161 -2.55 7.78 -17.64
N LYS A 162 -3.16 8.93 -17.94
CA LYS A 162 -3.36 10.00 -16.96
C LYS A 162 -4.25 9.55 -15.80
N ARG A 163 -5.33 8.82 -16.10
CA ARG A 163 -6.21 8.24 -15.08
C ARG A 163 -5.49 7.20 -14.23
N TYR A 164 -4.66 6.34 -14.84
CA TYR A 164 -3.81 5.39 -14.13
C TYR A 164 -2.86 6.07 -13.14
N LEU A 165 -2.08 7.06 -13.59
CA LEU A 165 -1.18 7.81 -12.72
C LEU A 165 -1.96 8.56 -11.65
N SER A 166 -3.11 9.15 -12.01
CA SER A 166 -3.96 9.83 -11.04
C SER A 166 -4.47 8.89 -9.94
N THR A 167 -4.92 7.70 -10.32
CA THR A 167 -5.35 6.63 -9.41
C THR A 167 -4.22 6.19 -8.49
N TRP A 168 -2.99 6.03 -9.00
CA TRP A 168 -1.81 5.70 -8.21
C TRP A 168 -1.50 6.73 -7.13
N TYR A 169 -1.36 8.01 -7.52
CA TYR A 169 -1.03 9.08 -6.58
C TYR A 169 -2.17 9.37 -5.59
N ALA A 170 -3.42 9.37 -6.06
CA ALA A 170 -4.58 9.53 -5.19
C ALA A 170 -4.70 8.38 -4.18
N GLY A 171 -4.29 7.16 -4.55
CA GLY A 171 -4.27 5.98 -3.68
C GLY A 171 -3.14 5.96 -2.65
N GLY A 172 -2.28 6.98 -2.60
CA GLY A 172 -1.15 7.07 -1.66
C GLY A 172 0.15 6.48 -2.18
N GLY A 173 0.17 6.02 -3.43
CA GLY A 173 1.41 5.72 -4.14
C GLY A 173 2.24 6.98 -4.33
N GLN A 174 3.57 6.84 -4.25
CA GLN A 174 4.51 7.94 -4.41
C GLN A 174 5.32 7.76 -5.69
N MET A 175 6.66 7.79 -5.65
CA MET A 175 7.48 7.66 -6.85
C MET A 175 7.09 6.40 -7.65
N LEU A 176 6.90 6.58 -8.95
CA LEU A 176 6.56 5.53 -9.89
C LEU A 176 7.59 5.51 -11.02
N MET A 177 8.16 4.35 -11.26
CA MET A 177 9.07 4.08 -12.36
C MET A 177 8.28 3.39 -13.47
N TRP A 178 8.09 4.08 -14.60
CA TRP A 178 7.55 3.44 -15.79
C TRP A 178 8.56 2.42 -16.31
N TYR A 179 8.13 1.20 -16.63
CA TYR A 179 9.03 0.06 -16.87
C TYR A 179 10.12 0.36 -17.90
N THR A 180 9.74 0.94 -19.05
CA THR A 180 10.68 1.35 -20.10
C THR A 180 10.40 2.78 -20.53
N ALA A 181 11.27 3.72 -20.15
CA ALA A 181 11.18 5.13 -20.54
C ALA A 181 11.51 5.39 -22.03
N GLY A 182 12.06 4.39 -22.74
CA GLY A 182 12.52 4.52 -24.12
C GLY A 182 11.69 3.73 -25.14
N ALA A 183 12.31 3.51 -26.30
CA ALA A 183 11.76 2.72 -27.38
C ALA A 183 11.80 1.21 -27.08
N SER A 184 10.76 0.48 -27.51
CA SER A 184 10.68 -0.98 -27.43
C SER A 184 9.94 -1.55 -28.62
N ASN A 185 10.13 -2.84 -28.93
CA ASN A 185 9.44 -3.49 -30.04
C ASN A 185 8.01 -3.92 -29.63
N TRP A 186 7.00 -3.25 -30.18
CA TRP A 186 5.57 -3.52 -29.92
C TRP A 186 4.95 -4.56 -30.86
N ASP A 187 5.72 -5.14 -31.79
CA ASP A 187 5.27 -6.21 -32.70
C ASP A 187 5.56 -7.61 -32.14
N THR A 188 5.66 -7.74 -30.80
CA THR A 188 6.00 -8.99 -30.11
C THR A 188 4.99 -9.30 -29.01
N GLN A 189 5.03 -10.55 -28.51
CA GLN A 189 4.26 -10.96 -27.33
C GLN A 189 4.71 -10.30 -26.02
N TYR A 190 5.80 -9.55 -25.99
CA TYR A 190 6.35 -8.94 -24.77
C TYR A 190 5.73 -7.57 -24.46
N GLY A 191 4.54 -7.31 -25.00
CA GLY A 191 3.73 -6.15 -24.68
C GLY A 191 4.30 -4.81 -25.16
N THR A 192 3.62 -3.75 -24.76
CA THR A 192 3.91 -2.37 -25.15
C THR A 192 4.40 -1.55 -23.96
N TRP A 193 5.34 -2.10 -23.17
CA TRP A 193 5.80 -1.45 -21.94
C TRP A 193 6.63 -0.18 -22.17
N GLY A 194 7.29 -0.01 -23.33
CA GLY A 194 8.00 1.22 -23.67
C GLY A 194 7.08 2.43 -23.83
N LEU A 195 7.59 3.64 -23.64
CA LEU A 195 6.82 4.86 -23.95
C LEU A 195 6.60 5.04 -25.46
N THR A 196 7.52 4.51 -26.28
CA THR A 196 7.49 4.63 -27.74
C THR A 196 8.02 3.35 -28.42
N THR A 197 7.90 3.28 -29.75
CA THR A 197 8.58 2.28 -30.59
C THR A 197 9.88 2.80 -31.21
N ASP A 198 10.04 4.12 -31.26
CA ASP A 198 11.18 4.80 -31.85
C ASP A 198 11.49 6.06 -31.04
N LEU A 199 12.76 6.28 -30.71
CA LEU A 199 13.19 7.46 -29.95
C LEU A 199 12.96 8.77 -30.72
N ALA A 200 12.78 8.71 -32.05
CA ALA A 200 12.39 9.86 -32.87
C ALA A 200 10.90 10.24 -32.70
N LEU A 201 10.05 9.32 -32.22
CA LEU A 201 8.64 9.58 -31.92
C LEU A 201 8.51 10.08 -30.49
N THR A 202 8.51 11.40 -30.32
CA THR A 202 8.52 12.07 -29.00
C THR A 202 7.13 12.45 -28.50
N ASP A 203 6.08 12.16 -29.25
CA ASP A 203 4.70 12.61 -28.98
C ASP A 203 3.69 11.45 -28.88
N THR A 204 4.15 10.22 -28.63
CA THR A 204 3.25 9.09 -28.38
C THR A 204 2.35 9.37 -27.17
N PRO A 205 1.13 8.80 -27.10
CA PRO A 205 0.20 9.05 -25.98
C PRO A 205 0.81 8.82 -24.59
N LYS A 206 1.66 7.78 -24.45
CA LYS A 206 2.37 7.48 -23.20
C LYS A 206 3.47 8.50 -22.90
N THR A 207 4.22 8.98 -23.90
CA THR A 207 5.22 10.05 -23.69
C THR A 207 4.54 11.33 -23.23
N GLN A 208 3.48 11.74 -23.93
CA GLN A 208 2.67 12.91 -23.55
C GLN A 208 2.11 12.78 -22.13
N CYS A 209 1.62 11.60 -21.74
CA CYS A 209 1.13 11.33 -20.39
C CYS A 209 2.20 11.54 -19.32
N ILE A 210 3.41 10.99 -19.53
CA ILE A 210 4.53 11.14 -18.59
C ILE A 210 4.96 12.61 -18.51
N ASP A 211 5.09 13.30 -19.65
CA ASP A 211 5.50 14.70 -19.67
C ASP A 211 4.47 15.59 -18.97
N GLN A 212 3.19 15.42 -19.26
CA GLN A 212 2.10 16.16 -18.60
C GLN A 212 2.06 15.89 -17.10
N THR A 213 2.31 14.65 -16.67
CA THR A 213 2.34 14.30 -15.25
C THR A 213 3.53 14.91 -14.53
N ARG A 214 4.70 14.93 -15.18
CA ARG A 214 5.93 15.54 -14.63
C ARG A 214 5.84 17.07 -14.56
N SER A 215 5.14 17.70 -15.50
CA SER A 215 4.93 19.16 -15.52
C SER A 215 3.74 19.62 -14.68
N GLY A 216 2.81 18.71 -14.37
CA GLY A 216 1.57 19.01 -13.67
C GLY A 216 1.66 18.90 -12.15
N LEU A 217 0.57 19.28 -11.49
CA LEU A 217 0.36 18.96 -10.09
C LEU A 217 -0.13 17.52 -9.97
N LEU A 218 0.45 16.77 -9.02
CA LEU A 218 -0.09 15.47 -8.64
C LEU A 218 -1.49 15.65 -8.05
N PRO A 219 -2.43 14.72 -8.30
CA PRO A 219 -3.75 14.80 -7.70
C PRO A 219 -3.66 14.74 -6.17
N PRO A 220 -4.63 15.34 -5.46
CA PRO A 220 -4.70 15.20 -4.01
C PRO A 220 -4.93 13.74 -3.64
N VAL A 221 -4.34 13.33 -2.51
CA VAL A 221 -4.58 12.03 -1.91
C VAL A 221 -6.07 11.86 -1.60
N LYS A 222 -6.61 10.69 -1.93
CA LYS A 222 -7.96 10.26 -1.57
C LYS A 222 -7.86 9.20 -0.48
N ALA A 223 -7.98 9.64 0.77
CA ALA A 223 -8.08 8.76 1.92
C ALA A 223 -9.52 8.72 2.44
N ARG A 224 -9.98 7.54 2.85
CA ARG A 224 -11.30 7.36 3.46
C ARG A 224 -11.33 7.75 4.93
N ASN A 225 -10.28 7.44 5.68
CA ASN A 225 -10.15 7.83 7.08
C ASN A 225 -9.26 9.08 7.16
N GLN A 226 -9.88 10.26 7.08
CA GLN A 226 -9.17 11.53 7.17
C GLN A 226 -9.22 12.07 8.60
N VAL A 227 -8.13 12.70 9.04
CA VAL A 227 -8.02 13.32 10.35
C VAL A 227 -7.50 14.76 10.23
N PRO A 228 -7.94 15.73 11.05
CA PRO A 228 -9.00 15.63 12.06
C PRO A 228 -10.35 15.19 11.49
N GLY A 229 -11.09 14.37 12.24
CA GLY A 229 -12.35 13.81 11.78
C GLY A 229 -12.75 12.56 12.54
N SER A 230 -13.84 11.94 12.10
CA SER A 230 -14.29 10.64 12.61
C SER A 230 -14.47 9.66 11.46
N PHE A 231 -14.22 8.39 11.73
CA PHE A 231 -14.42 7.31 10.77
C PHE A 231 -14.96 6.05 11.46
N ASP A 232 -15.69 5.24 10.70
CA ASP A 232 -16.28 3.99 11.15
C ASP A 232 -15.18 2.98 11.51
N ALA A 233 -15.33 2.24 12.61
CA ALA A 233 -14.39 1.19 12.98
C ALA A 233 -14.41 -0.03 12.04
N LEU A 234 -15.42 -0.14 11.18
CA LEU A 234 -15.45 -1.08 10.06
C LEU A 234 -14.57 -0.62 8.90
N ALA A 235 -14.14 0.64 8.84
CA ALA A 235 -13.23 1.14 7.80
C ALA A 235 -11.75 0.72 8.03
N TYR A 236 -11.51 -0.50 8.50
CA TYR A 236 -10.18 -1.10 8.60
C TYR A 236 -9.68 -1.52 7.22
N VAL A 237 -8.36 -1.55 7.05
CA VAL A 237 -7.64 -1.79 5.79
C VAL A 237 -8.29 -2.91 4.97
N GLU A 238 -8.64 -2.61 3.71
CA GLU A 238 -9.29 -3.52 2.74
C GLU A 238 -10.77 -3.90 3.01
N ASN A 239 -11.41 -3.39 4.07
CA ASN A 239 -12.86 -3.57 4.27
C ASN A 239 -13.64 -2.33 3.81
N PHE A 240 -14.26 -2.39 2.63
CA PHE A 240 -14.94 -1.26 1.99
C PHE A 240 -16.46 -1.32 2.13
N GLU A 241 -17.13 -0.18 2.03
CA GLU A 241 -18.59 -0.13 1.98
C GLU A 241 -19.16 -0.76 0.69
N PRO A 242 -20.35 -1.37 0.76
CA PRO A 242 -21.09 -1.70 1.98
C PRO A 242 -20.39 -2.81 2.79
N TYR A 243 -20.28 -2.63 4.11
CA TYR A 243 -19.58 -3.60 4.96
C TYR A 243 -20.37 -4.90 5.08
N ALA A 244 -19.69 -6.03 4.85
CA ALA A 244 -20.31 -7.34 5.01
C ALA A 244 -20.59 -7.65 6.49
N GLU A 245 -21.64 -8.42 6.79
CA GLU A 245 -21.95 -8.83 8.18
C GLU A 245 -20.77 -9.53 8.86
N ARG A 246 -20.09 -10.44 8.15
CA ARG A 246 -18.88 -11.12 8.63
C ARG A 246 -17.73 -10.16 9.02
N SER A 247 -17.69 -8.97 8.44
CA SER A 247 -16.65 -7.97 8.73
C SER A 247 -16.84 -7.37 10.11
N LYS A 248 -18.07 -7.35 10.63
CA LYS A 248 -18.38 -6.88 11.99
C LYS A 248 -17.77 -7.79 13.04
N ASP A 249 -17.76 -9.10 12.79
CA ASP A 249 -17.13 -10.09 13.69
C ASP A 249 -15.60 -9.99 13.74
N GLN A 250 -14.95 -9.24 12.83
CA GLN A 250 -13.50 -9.01 12.93
C GLN A 250 -13.13 -7.96 13.99
N ILE A 251 -14.04 -7.02 14.25
CA ILE A 251 -13.83 -5.94 15.22
C ILE A 251 -14.72 -6.09 16.46
N ARG A 252 -15.63 -7.06 16.43
CA ARG A 252 -16.43 -7.55 17.55
C ARG A 252 -15.81 -8.88 17.99
N TYR A 253 -15.41 -8.99 19.25
CA TYR A 253 -14.66 -10.16 19.75
C TYR A 253 -13.27 -10.32 19.11
N LEU A 254 -12.55 -9.21 18.91
CA LEU A 254 -11.14 -9.28 18.54
C LEU A 254 -10.41 -10.03 19.66
N HIS A 255 -10.16 -11.33 19.50
CA HIS A 255 -9.59 -12.19 20.54
C HIS A 255 -8.16 -11.78 20.90
N PRO A 256 -7.66 -12.14 22.10
CA PRO A 256 -6.29 -11.82 22.51
C PRO A 256 -5.26 -12.17 21.45
N GLU A 257 -4.24 -11.32 21.30
CA GLU A 257 -3.21 -11.38 20.26
C GLU A 257 -3.65 -11.08 18.82
N SER A 258 -4.96 -10.88 18.58
CA SER A 258 -5.46 -10.41 17.28
C SER A 258 -5.30 -8.90 17.15
N SER A 259 -5.15 -8.42 15.91
CA SER A 259 -5.04 -7.00 15.63
C SER A 259 -5.74 -6.62 14.34
N VAL A 260 -6.22 -5.37 14.29
CA VAL A 260 -6.83 -4.75 13.11
C VAL A 260 -6.10 -3.44 12.79
N ASP A 261 -5.86 -3.19 11.50
CA ASP A 261 -5.15 -2.02 11.00
C ASP A 261 -6.11 -1.04 10.31
N TYR A 262 -5.89 0.24 10.56
CA TYR A 262 -6.58 1.36 9.93
C TYR A 262 -5.56 2.25 9.25
N LEU A 263 -5.76 2.50 7.96
CA LEU A 263 -4.99 3.52 7.24
C LEU A 263 -5.64 4.87 7.48
N ILE A 264 -4.93 5.80 8.11
CA ILE A 264 -5.40 7.16 8.38
C ILE A 264 -4.55 8.19 7.65
N TYR A 265 -5.14 9.28 7.19
CA TYR A 265 -4.46 10.38 6.51
C TYR A 265 -4.57 11.68 7.29
N ALA A 266 -3.42 12.25 7.65
CA ALA A 266 -3.32 13.57 8.27
C ALA A 266 -2.78 14.59 7.24
N PRO A 267 -3.49 15.69 6.94
CA PRO A 267 -3.02 16.70 6.00
C PRO A 267 -1.84 17.52 6.55
N GLN A 268 -1.61 17.48 7.86
CA GLN A 268 -0.51 18.13 8.54
C GLN A 268 0.09 17.19 9.57
N ALA A 269 1.39 17.33 9.85
CA ALA A 269 2.01 16.61 10.94
C ALA A 269 1.61 17.27 12.28
N GLY A 270 1.42 16.49 13.33
CA GLY A 270 1.04 17.04 14.62
C GLY A 270 0.68 16.00 15.68
N SER A 271 0.38 16.52 16.87
CA SER A 271 -0.22 15.75 17.97
C SER A 271 -1.73 15.84 17.88
N TYR A 272 -2.40 14.69 17.94
CA TYR A 272 -3.84 14.55 17.91
C TYR A 272 -4.33 13.74 19.11
N GLY A 273 -5.58 13.95 19.52
CA GLY A 273 -6.29 13.11 20.48
C GLY A 273 -7.17 12.08 19.77
N LEU A 274 -6.86 10.80 19.92
CA LEU A 274 -7.68 9.68 19.48
C LEU A 274 -8.70 9.32 20.56
N VAL A 275 -9.98 9.44 20.24
CA VAL A 275 -11.09 8.91 21.02
C VAL A 275 -11.63 7.67 20.31
N ILE A 276 -11.66 6.56 21.04
CA ILE A 276 -12.25 5.30 20.59
C ILE A 276 -13.66 5.23 21.16
N THR A 277 -14.68 5.16 20.32
CA THR A 277 -16.04 4.78 20.72
C THR A 277 -16.14 3.25 20.60
N ALA A 278 -16.54 2.60 21.68
CA ALA A 278 -16.69 1.15 21.74
C ALA A 278 -17.86 0.74 22.62
N GLU A 279 -18.35 -0.48 22.43
CA GLU A 279 -19.18 -1.18 23.40
C GLU A 279 -18.36 -2.29 24.07
N ALA A 280 -18.53 -2.48 25.37
CA ALA A 280 -17.88 -3.58 26.10
C ALA A 280 -18.86 -4.17 27.10
N GLY A 281 -18.98 -5.50 27.09
CA GLY A 281 -19.93 -6.22 27.95
C GLY A 281 -19.55 -6.14 29.43
N ARG A 282 -18.26 -6.07 29.75
CA ARG A 282 -17.70 -6.03 31.12
C ARG A 282 -16.42 -5.19 31.16
N SER A 283 -16.00 -4.77 32.35
CA SER A 283 -14.70 -4.13 32.57
C SER A 283 -13.55 -5.13 32.37
N GLY A 284 -12.33 -4.64 32.22
CA GLY A 284 -11.13 -5.46 32.02
C GLY A 284 -10.84 -5.86 30.56
N ASN A 285 -11.51 -5.27 29.57
CA ASN A 285 -11.14 -5.39 28.17
C ASN A 285 -9.98 -4.42 27.87
N LEU A 286 -8.80 -4.95 27.55
CA LEU A 286 -7.56 -4.18 27.37
C LEU A 286 -7.05 -4.29 25.93
N ILE A 287 -6.75 -3.14 25.32
CA ILE A 287 -6.15 -3.05 23.99
C ILE A 287 -4.79 -2.34 24.02
N ASP A 288 -3.89 -2.71 23.12
CA ASP A 288 -2.74 -1.89 22.79
C ASP A 288 -3.09 -1.04 21.56
N VAL A 289 -2.88 0.27 21.66
CA VAL A 289 -2.99 1.20 20.53
C VAL A 289 -1.60 1.51 20.01
N MET A 290 -1.41 1.32 18.71
CA MET A 290 -0.12 1.53 18.05
C MET A 290 -0.26 2.43 16.83
N VAL A 291 0.76 3.24 16.55
CA VAL A 291 0.88 4.07 15.34
C VAL A 291 2.26 3.83 14.74
N ASN A 292 2.32 3.44 13.46
CA ASN A 292 3.56 3.20 12.70
C ASN A 292 4.59 2.37 13.51
N SER A 293 4.22 1.13 13.84
CA SER A 293 4.95 0.17 14.69
C SER A 293 5.20 0.55 16.16
N LYS A 294 4.88 1.77 16.59
CA LYS A 294 5.08 2.22 17.97
C LYS A 294 3.81 2.10 18.80
N THR A 295 3.88 1.40 19.93
CA THR A 295 2.81 1.42 20.94
C THR A 295 2.72 2.79 21.59
N VAL A 296 1.55 3.42 21.52
CA VAL A 296 1.26 4.75 22.08
C VAL A 296 0.39 4.69 23.33
N ALA A 297 -0.45 3.67 23.47
CA ALA A 297 -1.18 3.38 24.69
C ALA A 297 -1.18 1.87 24.94
N PRO A 298 -0.31 1.35 25.83
CA PRO A 298 -0.31 -0.05 26.19
C PRO A 298 -1.41 -0.37 27.20
N ALA A 299 -2.08 -1.51 27.04
CA ALA A 299 -3.13 -2.00 27.95
C ALA A 299 -4.21 -0.96 28.29
N PHE A 300 -4.66 -0.20 27.29
CA PHE A 300 -5.73 0.77 27.43
C PHE A 300 -7.06 0.05 27.69
N GLU A 301 -7.69 0.35 28.81
CA GLU A 301 -8.97 -0.26 29.19
C GLU A 301 -10.16 0.42 28.50
N LEU A 302 -10.98 -0.39 27.85
CA LEU A 302 -12.24 0.06 27.28
C LEU A 302 -13.31 0.19 28.38
N ARG A 303 -14.01 1.32 28.37
CA ARG A 303 -15.14 1.58 29.27
C ARG A 303 -16.26 0.57 29.01
N ALA A 304 -16.79 0.01 30.08
CA ALA A 304 -17.87 -0.96 30.04
C ALA A 304 -19.21 -0.33 30.42
N GLY A 305 -20.18 -0.44 29.50
CA GLY A 305 -21.58 -0.06 29.72
C GLY A 305 -22.57 -1.19 29.49
N GLY A 306 -22.09 -2.37 29.08
CA GLY A 306 -22.91 -3.47 28.55
C GLY A 306 -23.00 -3.44 27.02
N PHE A 307 -23.31 -4.59 26.41
CA PHE A 307 -23.53 -4.67 24.95
C PHE A 307 -24.75 -3.81 24.54
N GLY A 308 -24.64 -3.12 23.40
CA GLY A 308 -25.61 -2.14 22.93
C GLY A 308 -25.39 -0.73 23.49
N VAL A 309 -24.48 -0.53 24.44
CA VAL A 309 -24.14 0.79 25.00
C VAL A 309 -22.78 1.22 24.47
N GLN A 310 -22.79 2.19 23.55
CA GLN A 310 -21.58 2.77 22.99
C GLN A 310 -21.06 3.90 23.89
N LEU A 311 -19.79 3.81 24.28
CA LEU A 311 -19.14 4.80 25.15
C LEU A 311 -17.88 5.34 24.48
N ASP A 312 -17.72 6.66 24.55
CA ASP A 312 -16.45 7.31 24.24
C ASP A 312 -15.44 7.06 25.37
N ASN A 313 -14.26 6.59 25.00
CA ASN A 313 -13.15 6.36 25.91
C ASN A 313 -12.30 7.64 26.10
N SER A 314 -11.47 7.66 27.14
CA SER A 314 -10.55 8.78 27.39
C SER A 314 -9.64 9.00 26.16
N PRO A 315 -9.37 10.26 25.76
CA PRO A 315 -8.51 10.53 24.62
C PRO A 315 -7.09 9.97 24.80
N ILE A 316 -6.55 9.38 23.74
CA ILE A 316 -5.17 8.89 23.64
C ILE A 316 -4.38 9.86 22.78
N ALA A 317 -3.27 10.38 23.31
CA ALA A 317 -2.37 11.23 22.53
C ALA A 317 -1.63 10.39 21.47
N ILE A 318 -1.76 10.79 20.20
CA ILE A 318 -1.06 10.17 19.07
C ILE A 318 -0.32 11.24 18.27
N ASN A 319 0.85 10.90 17.74
CA ASN A 319 1.60 11.78 16.85
C ASN A 319 1.51 11.22 15.43
N LEU A 320 1.10 12.06 14.48
CA LEU A 320 0.97 11.69 13.07
C LEU A 320 1.93 12.54 12.24
N SER A 321 2.61 11.90 11.29
CA SER A 321 3.29 12.59 10.21
C SER A 321 2.27 13.12 9.21
N GLN A 322 2.63 14.16 8.46
CA GLN A 322 1.85 14.55 7.28
C GLN A 322 1.79 13.36 6.31
N GLY A 323 0.61 13.07 5.81
CA GLY A 323 0.34 11.93 4.94
C GLY A 323 -0.28 10.75 5.69
N PHE A 324 0.02 9.55 5.20
CA PHE A 324 -0.55 8.32 5.73
C PHE A 324 0.17 7.81 6.97
N SER A 325 -0.59 7.24 7.91
CA SER A 325 -0.11 6.47 9.05
C SER A 325 -1.00 5.25 9.26
N THR A 326 -0.43 4.18 9.82
CA THR A 326 -1.19 2.99 10.21
C THR A 326 -1.46 3.03 11.70
N LEU A 327 -2.74 3.10 12.05
CA LEU A 327 -3.26 2.89 13.39
C LEU A 327 -3.59 1.42 13.56
N ARG A 328 -2.98 0.74 14.53
CA ARG A 328 -3.30 -0.65 14.89
C ARG A 328 -3.96 -0.70 16.25
N ILE A 329 -5.06 -1.45 16.32
CA ILE A 329 -5.67 -1.87 17.57
C ILE A 329 -5.37 -3.35 17.75
N LYS A 330 -4.67 -3.70 18.83
CA LYS A 330 -4.35 -5.09 19.19
C LYS A 330 -5.05 -5.45 20.50
N THR A 331 -5.76 -6.57 20.54
CA THR A 331 -6.32 -7.04 21.80
C THR A 331 -5.26 -7.66 22.67
N LYS A 332 -5.19 -7.20 23.92
CA LYS A 332 -4.33 -7.78 24.95
C LYS A 332 -5.11 -8.69 25.89
N VAL A 333 -6.27 -8.23 26.36
CA VAL A 333 -7.17 -9.00 27.22
C VAL A 333 -8.60 -8.80 26.74
N GLU A 334 -9.31 -9.91 26.59
CA GLU A 334 -10.74 -9.91 26.34
C GLU A 334 -11.46 -10.48 27.56
N ASN A 335 -12.43 -9.73 28.10
CA ASN A 335 -13.28 -10.16 29.20
C ASN A 335 -14.75 -9.95 28.84
N GLY A 336 -15.41 -11.02 28.39
CA GLY A 336 -16.82 -10.96 27.98
C GLY A 336 -17.07 -10.21 26.66
N GLY A 337 -16.02 -9.86 25.92
CA GLY A 337 -16.07 -9.27 24.59
C GLY A 337 -16.28 -7.75 24.55
N PHE A 338 -15.87 -7.17 23.42
CA PHE A 338 -16.09 -5.77 23.07
C PHE A 338 -16.27 -5.61 21.55
N GLY A 339 -16.79 -4.46 21.12
CA GLY A 339 -16.93 -4.06 19.73
C GLY A 339 -16.46 -2.62 19.53
N LEU A 340 -15.56 -2.41 18.56
CA LEU A 340 -15.16 -1.07 18.14
C LEU A 340 -16.23 -0.50 17.21
N THR A 341 -16.60 0.77 17.37
CA THR A 341 -17.68 1.38 16.55
C THR A 341 -17.21 2.59 15.76
N ARG A 342 -16.45 3.50 16.38
CA ARG A 342 -16.00 4.73 15.73
C ARG A 342 -14.69 5.20 16.32
N PHE A 343 -13.87 5.80 15.47
CA PHE A 343 -12.70 6.56 15.89
C PHE A 343 -12.93 8.03 15.62
N THR A 344 -12.57 8.89 16.57
CA THR A 344 -12.52 10.35 16.39
C THR A 344 -11.11 10.81 16.69
N VAL A 345 -10.47 11.49 15.75
CA VAL A 345 -9.11 12.02 15.87
C VAL A 345 -9.19 13.52 15.70
N ARG A 346 -8.69 14.30 16.67
CA ARG A 346 -8.81 15.76 16.67
C ARG A 346 -7.61 16.46 17.26
#